data_AF-A0A716NE73-F1
#
_entry.id   AF-A0A716NE73-F1
#
_cell.length_a   1.000
_cell.length_b   1.000
_cell.length_c   1.000
_cell.angle_alpha   90.00
_cell.angle_beta   90.00
_cell.angle_gamma   90.00
#
_symmetry.space_group_name_H-M   'P 1'
#
loop_
_entity.id
_entity.type
_entity.pdbx_description
1 polymer ?
#
loop_
_entity_poly.entity_id
_entity_poly.type
_entity_poly.pdbx_seq_one_letter_code
_entity_poly.pdbx_strand_id
1 'polypeptide(L)'
;MSKVKQADIDRLIDLVGGRDNIATVSHCITRLRFVLHQPANARPKEIEQLPMVKGCFTNAGQFQVVIGTEVGDYYNALLETTGKAYADKEQAKKAARQNMKWHEQLISHFAEIFFPLLPALISGGLILGFRNVIGDVPMSHGQTLAQMHPALKTLYDFLWLIGEAIFFYLPVGICWSAVKKMGGTPILGIVLGVTLVSPQLMNAYLLGQQTPDVWNFGVFSIEKIGYQAQVIPALLAGLALGFIETRLKRIVPDYLYLVVVPVCSLILAVFLAHAFIGPFGRMIGDGVAFAVRYLMTGSFAPIGAALFGFLYAPLVITGVHQTTLAIDMQMVQSMGGTPVWPLIALSNIAQASAVVGIIISSRKHNEREISVPAA
;
A
#
# COMPACT_ATOMS: atom_id res chain seq x y z
N MET A 1 -15.17 -38.24 6.96
CA MET A 1 -13.88 -38.73 6.43
C MET A 1 -13.08 -37.50 6.03
N SER A 2 -11.89 -37.30 6.61
CA SER A 2 -11.01 -36.19 6.24
C SER A 2 -10.79 -36.21 4.72
N LYS A 3 -11.10 -35.10 4.03
CA LYS A 3 -10.79 -34.94 2.60
C LYS A 3 -9.27 -34.86 2.35
N VAL A 4 -8.49 -34.61 3.39
CA VAL A 4 -7.03 -34.51 3.34
C VAL A 4 -6.42 -35.91 3.43
N LYS A 5 -5.76 -36.35 2.35
CA LYS A 5 -4.97 -37.58 2.36
C LYS A 5 -3.57 -37.29 2.88
N GLN A 6 -3.15 -38.01 3.92
CA GLN A 6 -1.82 -37.85 4.50
C GLN A 6 -0.69 -38.00 3.47
N ALA A 7 -0.83 -38.96 2.55
CA ALA A 7 0.15 -39.18 1.47
C ALA A 7 0.37 -37.95 0.58
N ASP A 8 -0.65 -37.11 0.40
CA ASP A 8 -0.53 -35.87 -0.38
C ASP A 8 0.26 -34.80 0.39
N ILE A 9 0.11 -34.75 1.72
CA ILE A 9 0.89 -33.87 2.60
C ILE A 9 2.35 -34.28 2.63
N ASP A 10 2.63 -35.57 2.83
CA ASP A 10 4.00 -36.09 2.90
C ASP A 10 4.73 -35.81 1.58
N ARG A 11 4.05 -36.08 0.45
CA ARG A 11 4.62 -35.80 -0.88
C ARG A 11 4.81 -34.31 -1.13
N LEU A 12 3.91 -33.46 -0.65
CA LEU A 12 4.09 -32.01 -0.72
C LEU A 12 5.33 -31.57 0.07
N ILE A 13 5.56 -32.11 1.27
CA ILE A 13 6.74 -31.81 2.10
C ILE A 13 8.03 -32.22 1.38
N ASP A 14 8.06 -33.41 0.78
CA ASP A 14 9.21 -33.87 -0.01
C ASP A 14 9.48 -32.95 -1.20
N LEU A 15 8.43 -32.59 -1.93
CA LEU A 15 8.54 -31.78 -3.14
C LEU A 15 8.89 -30.31 -2.87
N VAL A 16 8.67 -29.79 -1.66
CA VAL A 16 9.20 -28.47 -1.24
C VAL A 16 10.63 -28.55 -0.72
N GLY A 17 11.28 -29.72 -0.78
CA GLY A 17 12.67 -29.92 -0.36
C GLY A 17 12.84 -30.48 1.05
N GLY A 18 11.77 -31.03 1.64
CA GLY A 18 11.77 -31.67 2.95
C GLY A 18 11.40 -30.75 4.11
N ARG A 19 11.15 -31.36 5.28
CA ARG A 19 10.71 -30.69 6.52
C ARG A 19 11.67 -29.59 6.98
N ASP A 20 12.97 -29.84 6.86
CA ASP A 20 14.02 -28.90 7.27
C ASP A 20 14.16 -27.73 6.31
N ASN A 21 13.69 -27.85 5.07
CA ASN A 21 13.70 -26.74 4.12
C ASN A 21 12.57 -25.73 4.38
N ILE A 22 11.50 -26.14 5.07
CA ILE A 22 10.41 -25.24 5.42
C ILE A 22 10.91 -24.36 6.56
N ALA A 23 11.08 -23.05 6.39
CA ALA A 23 11.37 -22.15 7.50
C ALA A 23 10.09 -21.89 8.31
N THR A 24 9.06 -21.38 7.63
CA THR A 24 7.73 -21.14 8.19
C THR A 24 6.67 -21.46 7.15
N VAL A 25 5.48 -21.85 7.59
CA VAL A 25 4.31 -22.01 6.73
C VAL A 25 3.14 -21.22 7.32
N SER A 26 2.38 -20.55 6.46
CA SER A 26 1.14 -19.86 6.82
C SER A 26 0.11 -20.08 5.73
N HIS A 27 -1.12 -19.60 5.91
CA HIS A 27 -2.13 -19.65 4.85
C HIS A 27 -2.95 -18.36 4.77
N CYS A 28 -3.48 -18.10 3.58
CA CYS A 28 -4.58 -17.16 3.41
C CYS A 28 -5.88 -17.94 3.17
N ILE A 29 -6.86 -17.33 2.50
CA ILE A 29 -8.17 -17.97 2.25
C ILE A 29 -8.06 -19.15 1.27
N THR A 30 -7.10 -19.12 0.33
CA THR A 30 -7.00 -20.13 -0.75
C THR A 30 -5.64 -20.78 -0.96
N ARG A 31 -4.60 -20.39 -0.21
CA ARG A 31 -3.20 -20.77 -0.53
C ARG A 31 -2.38 -21.05 0.72
N LEU A 32 -1.56 -22.09 0.66
CA LEU A 32 -0.44 -22.29 1.58
C LEU A 32 0.72 -21.39 1.13
N ARG A 33 1.40 -20.79 2.09
CA ARG A 33 2.50 -19.85 1.88
C ARG A 33 3.71 -20.36 2.65
N PHE A 34 4.61 -21.00 1.92
CA PHE A 34 5.87 -21.50 2.45
C PHE A 34 6.94 -20.42 2.34
N VAL A 35 7.65 -20.21 3.44
CA VAL A 35 8.99 -19.63 3.38
C VAL A 35 9.95 -20.80 3.44
N LEU A 36 10.79 -20.94 2.42
CA LEU A 36 11.77 -22.01 2.32
C LEU A 36 13.17 -21.47 2.62
N HIS A 37 14.02 -22.24 3.31
CA HIS A 37 15.43 -21.90 3.51
C HIS A 37 16.19 -21.92 2.18
N GLN A 38 15.85 -22.86 1.31
CA GLN A 38 16.38 -23.01 -0.05
C GLN A 38 15.22 -23.14 -1.04
N PRO A 39 14.70 -22.00 -1.56
CA PRO A 39 13.59 -22.01 -2.51
C PRO A 39 13.84 -22.85 -3.78
N ALA A 40 15.11 -22.99 -4.20
CA ALA A 40 15.51 -23.76 -5.37
C ALA A 40 15.24 -25.27 -5.24
N ASN A 41 15.05 -25.79 -4.03
CA ASN A 41 14.77 -27.21 -3.80
C ASN A 41 13.30 -27.58 -4.04
N ALA A 42 12.41 -26.58 -4.15
CA ALA A 42 11.02 -26.83 -4.48
C ALA A 42 10.87 -27.30 -5.93
N ARG A 43 9.92 -28.20 -6.19
CA ARG A 43 9.64 -28.77 -7.52
C ARG A 43 8.25 -28.38 -8.04
N PRO A 44 8.05 -27.14 -8.54
CA PRO A 44 6.74 -26.61 -8.92
C PRO A 44 5.93 -27.53 -9.84
N LYS A 45 6.58 -28.05 -10.90
CA LYS A 45 5.93 -28.90 -11.92
C LYS A 45 5.41 -30.22 -11.36
N GLU A 46 6.08 -30.77 -10.36
CA GLU A 46 5.66 -32.00 -9.68
C GLU A 46 4.57 -31.71 -8.64
N ILE A 47 4.66 -30.56 -7.95
CA ILE A 47 3.66 -30.11 -6.98
C ILE A 47 2.31 -29.85 -7.66
N GLU A 48 2.29 -29.29 -8.88
CA GLU A 48 1.08 -29.07 -9.67
C GLU A 48 0.37 -30.36 -10.13
N GLN A 49 1.03 -31.51 -10.06
CA GLN A 49 0.42 -32.80 -10.37
C GLN A 49 -0.34 -33.39 -9.18
N LEU A 50 -0.16 -32.84 -7.97
CA LEU A 50 -0.86 -33.31 -6.79
C LEU A 50 -2.36 -32.95 -6.89
N PRO A 51 -3.28 -33.87 -6.59
CA PRO A 51 -4.71 -33.66 -6.82
C PRO A 51 -5.33 -32.43 -6.12
N MET A 52 -4.79 -32.06 -4.95
CA MET A 52 -5.25 -30.88 -4.19
C MET A 52 -4.66 -29.57 -4.68
N VAL A 53 -3.64 -29.60 -5.55
CA VAL A 53 -2.94 -28.41 -6.01
C VAL A 53 -3.58 -27.89 -7.29
N LYS A 54 -4.01 -26.65 -7.23
CA LYS A 54 -4.63 -25.91 -8.33
C LYS A 54 -3.64 -25.04 -9.11
N GLY A 55 -2.42 -24.91 -8.59
CA GLY A 55 -1.31 -24.16 -9.18
C GLY A 55 -0.27 -23.80 -8.12
N CYS A 56 0.94 -23.45 -8.54
CA CYS A 56 1.95 -22.95 -7.63
C CYS A 56 2.80 -21.84 -8.25
N PHE A 57 3.31 -20.93 -7.42
CA PHE A 57 4.17 -19.85 -7.89
C PHE A 57 4.98 -19.27 -6.73
N THR A 58 6.08 -18.58 -7.04
CA THR A 58 6.85 -17.84 -6.04
C THR A 58 6.53 -16.36 -6.17
N ASN A 59 6.15 -15.72 -5.06
CA ASN A 59 5.97 -14.28 -5.02
C ASN A 59 6.36 -13.75 -3.64
N ALA A 60 7.01 -12.59 -3.61
CA ALA A 60 7.41 -11.91 -2.39
C ALA A 60 8.18 -12.84 -1.42
N GLY A 61 9.15 -13.60 -1.94
CA GLY A 61 9.99 -14.51 -1.14
C GLY A 61 9.25 -15.72 -0.52
N GLN A 62 8.00 -15.95 -0.91
CA GLN A 62 7.17 -17.07 -0.48
C GLN A 62 6.85 -17.98 -1.67
N PHE A 63 7.05 -19.29 -1.49
CA PHE A 63 6.52 -20.30 -2.39
C PHE A 63 5.05 -20.57 -2.04
N GLN A 64 4.15 -20.30 -2.96
CA GLN A 64 2.70 -20.40 -2.75
C GLN A 64 2.13 -21.59 -3.50
N VAL A 65 1.33 -22.38 -2.78
CA VAL A 65 0.61 -23.52 -3.32
C VAL A 65 -0.89 -23.23 -3.21
N VAL A 66 -1.56 -23.13 -4.35
CA VAL A 66 -3.00 -22.85 -4.44
C VAL A 66 -3.75 -24.16 -4.19
N ILE A 67 -4.60 -24.18 -3.16
CA ILE A 67 -5.44 -25.35 -2.83
C ILE A 67 -6.92 -25.01 -3.04
N GLY A 68 -7.33 -23.81 -2.66
CA GLY A 68 -8.74 -23.40 -2.65
C GLY A 68 -9.27 -23.24 -1.22
N THR A 69 -10.59 -23.23 -1.07
CA THR A 69 -11.27 -22.96 0.22
C THR A 69 -10.95 -23.96 1.33
N GLU A 70 -10.47 -25.16 0.97
CA GLU A 70 -10.10 -26.23 1.91
C GLU A 70 -8.70 -26.05 2.52
N VAL A 71 -7.99 -24.95 2.23
CA VAL A 71 -6.58 -24.76 2.63
C VAL A 71 -6.33 -24.85 4.14
N GLY A 72 -7.34 -24.52 4.96
CA GLY A 72 -7.22 -24.64 6.43
C GLY A 72 -7.00 -26.07 6.89
N ASP A 73 -7.67 -27.03 6.26
CA ASP A 73 -7.55 -28.45 6.61
C ASP A 73 -6.16 -28.99 6.26
N TYR A 74 -5.66 -28.64 5.07
CA TYR A 74 -4.31 -28.99 4.64
C TYR A 74 -3.22 -28.31 5.48
N TYR A 75 -3.46 -27.07 5.93
CA TYR A 75 -2.54 -26.37 6.82
C TYR A 75 -2.41 -27.07 8.18
N ASN A 76 -3.53 -27.45 8.80
CA ASN A 76 -3.51 -28.15 10.08
C ASN A 76 -2.81 -29.52 9.97
N ALA A 77 -3.13 -30.31 8.93
CA ALA A 77 -2.46 -31.60 8.69
C ALA A 77 -0.94 -31.43 8.46
N LEU A 78 -0.55 -30.36 7.78
CA LEU A 78 0.87 -30.05 7.54
C LEU A 78 1.59 -29.62 8.83
N LEU A 79 0.95 -28.87 9.72
CA LEU A 79 1.53 -28.52 11.03
C LEU A 79 1.73 -29.75 11.90
N GLU A 80 0.74 -30.66 11.95
CA GLU A 80 0.85 -31.94 12.68
C GLU A 80 2.03 -32.78 12.17
N THR A 81 2.20 -32.86 10.85
CA THR A 81 3.26 -33.65 10.21
C THR A 81 4.65 -33.01 10.36
N THR A 82 4.75 -31.69 10.22
CA THR A 82 6.02 -30.96 10.30
C THR A 82 6.41 -30.59 11.73
N GLY A 83 5.57 -30.84 12.72
CA GLY A 83 5.78 -30.46 14.12
C GLY A 83 6.21 -29.00 14.33
N LYS A 84 5.89 -28.13 13.36
CA LYS A 84 6.17 -26.69 13.44
C LYS A 84 5.02 -26.04 14.19
N ALA A 85 5.35 -25.09 15.06
CA ALA A 85 4.34 -24.25 15.67
C ALA A 85 3.70 -23.35 14.58
N TYR A 86 2.47 -22.89 14.84
CA TYR A 86 1.83 -21.85 14.03
C TYR A 86 2.81 -20.69 13.85
N ALA A 87 3.13 -20.37 12.59
CA ALA A 87 4.04 -19.28 12.31
C ALA A 87 3.39 -17.96 12.72
N ASP A 88 4.06 -17.20 13.59
CA ASP A 88 3.69 -15.80 13.78
C ASP A 88 3.87 -15.05 12.45
N LYS A 89 2.88 -14.23 12.10
CA LYS A 89 2.86 -13.46 10.85
C LYS A 89 4.10 -12.58 10.70
N GLU A 90 4.64 -12.06 11.81
CA GLU A 90 5.89 -11.30 11.84
C GLU A 90 7.12 -12.16 11.49
N GLN A 91 7.23 -13.36 12.08
CA GLN A 91 8.33 -14.29 11.78
C GLN A 91 8.28 -14.76 10.32
N ALA A 92 7.10 -15.11 9.82
CA ALA A 92 6.92 -15.51 8.42
C ALA A 92 7.30 -14.39 7.44
N LYS A 93 6.99 -13.12 7.76
CA LYS A 93 7.41 -11.97 6.95
C LYS A 93 8.92 -11.75 6.96
N LYS A 94 9.56 -11.84 8.14
CA LYS A 94 11.03 -11.69 8.26
C LYS A 94 11.76 -12.78 7.49
N ALA A 95 11.30 -14.02 7.59
CA ALA A 95 11.89 -15.13 6.87
C ALA A 95 11.68 -15.00 5.35
N ALA A 96 10.47 -14.62 4.89
CA ALA A 96 10.20 -14.41 3.46
C ALA A 96 11.11 -13.34 2.84
N ARG A 97 11.43 -12.28 3.58
CA ARG A 97 12.31 -11.21 3.10
C ARG A 97 13.73 -11.67 2.81
N GLN A 98 14.24 -12.67 3.51
CA GLN A 98 15.59 -13.21 3.24
C GLN A 98 15.70 -13.80 1.83
N ASN A 99 14.57 -14.24 1.26
CA ASN A 99 14.50 -14.79 -0.10
C ASN A 99 14.23 -13.74 -1.18
N MET A 100 14.02 -12.47 -0.82
CA MET A 100 13.76 -11.38 -1.77
C MET A 100 15.06 -10.72 -2.22
N LYS A 101 15.09 -10.24 -3.47
CA LYS A 101 16.18 -9.37 -3.94
C LYS A 101 16.12 -8.00 -3.24
N TRP A 102 17.24 -7.27 -3.22
CA TRP A 102 17.34 -5.98 -2.53
C TRP A 102 16.26 -4.95 -2.97
N HIS A 103 15.91 -4.92 -4.26
CA HIS A 103 14.86 -4.01 -4.79
C HIS A 103 13.45 -4.48 -4.41
N GLU A 104 13.19 -5.79 -4.40
CA GLU A 104 11.93 -6.36 -3.93
C GLU A 104 11.72 -6.11 -2.43
N GLN A 105 12.80 -6.19 -1.65
CA GLN A 105 12.78 -5.81 -0.23
C GLN A 105 12.42 -4.33 -0.07
N LEU A 106 13.07 -3.41 -0.80
CA LEU A 106 12.75 -1.97 -0.74
C LEU A 106 11.27 -1.71 -1.05
N ILE A 107 10.74 -2.35 -2.10
CA ILE A 107 9.33 -2.19 -2.46
C ILE A 107 8.39 -2.79 -1.41
N SER A 108 8.73 -3.97 -0.86
CA SER A 108 7.99 -4.57 0.26
C SER A 108 7.97 -3.66 1.49
N HIS A 109 9.11 -3.05 1.81
CA HIS A 109 9.24 -2.09 2.91
C HIS A 109 8.35 -0.87 2.70
N PHE A 110 8.34 -0.32 1.48
CA PHE A 110 7.47 0.79 1.11
C PHE A 110 5.98 0.40 1.20
N ALA A 111 5.58 -0.74 0.60
CA ALA A 111 4.19 -1.21 0.61
C ALA A 111 3.65 -1.44 2.03
N GLU A 112 4.47 -1.93 2.95
CA GLU A 112 4.08 -2.13 4.35
C GLU A 112 3.75 -0.84 5.10
N ILE A 113 4.24 0.32 4.64
CA ILE A 113 3.87 1.62 5.20
C ILE A 113 2.44 1.98 4.76
N PHE A 114 2.03 1.61 3.55
CA PHE A 114 0.71 1.96 3.01
C PHE A 114 -0.38 0.94 3.33
N PHE A 115 -0.06 -0.34 3.55
CA PHE A 115 -1.07 -1.36 3.85
C PHE A 115 -2.02 -1.01 5.01
N PRO A 116 -1.55 -0.50 6.16
CA PRO A 116 -2.45 -0.08 7.24
C PRO A 116 -3.38 1.07 6.86
N LEU A 117 -3.04 1.84 5.83
CA LEU A 117 -3.79 3.01 5.36
C LEU A 117 -4.86 2.64 4.32
N LEU A 118 -4.74 1.47 3.68
CA LEU A 118 -5.66 1.05 2.62
C LEU A 118 -7.13 1.08 3.03
N PRO A 119 -7.57 0.59 4.20
CA PRO A 119 -8.98 0.63 4.56
C PRO A 119 -9.54 2.06 4.57
N ALA A 120 -8.80 3.01 5.17
CA ALA A 120 -9.20 4.41 5.20
C ALA A 120 -9.25 5.02 3.79
N LEU A 121 -8.24 4.76 2.96
CA LEU A 121 -8.16 5.27 1.59
C LEU A 121 -9.26 4.71 0.69
N ILE A 122 -9.59 3.42 0.82
CA ILE A 122 -10.69 2.79 0.08
C ILE A 122 -12.03 3.40 0.52
N SER A 123 -12.27 3.51 1.82
CA SER A 123 -13.48 4.14 2.34
C SER A 123 -13.61 5.58 1.87
N GLY A 124 -12.55 6.38 1.98
CA GLY A 124 -12.54 7.77 1.53
C GLY A 124 -12.77 7.90 0.03
N GLY A 125 -12.11 7.06 -0.78
CA GLY A 125 -12.27 7.06 -2.23
C GLY A 125 -13.70 6.71 -2.67
N LEU A 126 -14.33 5.71 -2.04
CA LEU A 126 -15.72 5.34 -2.32
C LEU A 126 -16.70 6.43 -1.88
N ILE A 127 -16.48 7.03 -0.71
CA ILE A 127 -17.30 8.14 -0.20
C ILE A 127 -17.20 9.35 -1.13
N LEU A 128 -16.00 9.73 -1.55
CA LEU A 128 -15.80 10.82 -2.50
C LEU A 128 -16.34 10.47 -3.88
N GLY A 129 -16.20 9.22 -4.35
CA GLY A 129 -16.80 8.77 -5.61
C GLY A 129 -18.32 8.93 -5.60
N PHE A 130 -18.98 8.50 -4.52
CA PHE A 130 -20.42 8.68 -4.35
C PHE A 130 -20.80 10.16 -4.24
N ARG A 131 -20.02 10.95 -3.50
CA ARG A 131 -20.18 12.41 -3.42
C ARG A 131 -20.09 13.07 -4.80
N ASN A 132 -19.14 12.66 -5.63
CA ASN A 132 -18.95 13.24 -6.96
C ASN A 132 -20.15 12.97 -7.89
N VAL A 133 -20.77 11.79 -7.80
CA VAL A 133 -22.02 11.49 -8.53
C VAL A 133 -23.13 12.46 -8.12
N ILE A 134 -23.18 12.86 -6.86
CA ILE A 134 -24.20 13.79 -6.36
C ILE A 134 -23.93 15.22 -6.84
N GLY A 135 -22.71 15.74 -6.66
CA GLY A 135 -22.46 17.18 -6.80
C GLY A 135 -21.63 17.62 -7.98
N ASP A 136 -20.89 16.71 -8.63
CA ASP A 136 -19.87 17.06 -9.63
C ASP A 136 -20.16 16.46 -11.02
N VAL A 137 -21.01 15.42 -11.12
CA VAL A 137 -21.45 14.86 -12.40
C VAL A 137 -22.72 15.59 -12.89
N PRO A 138 -22.69 16.25 -14.06
CA PRO A 138 -23.89 16.85 -14.65
C PRO A 138 -24.87 15.76 -15.09
N MET A 139 -26.12 15.91 -14.69
CA MET A 139 -27.22 15.00 -14.98
C MET A 139 -28.14 15.61 -16.04
N SER A 140 -29.39 15.89 -15.68
CA SER A 140 -30.39 16.44 -16.59
C SER A 140 -30.16 17.94 -16.78
N HIS A 141 -30.24 18.43 -18.02
CA HIS A 141 -30.10 19.84 -18.37
C HIS A 141 -28.78 20.49 -17.88
N GLY A 142 -27.71 19.69 -17.72
CA GLY A 142 -26.41 20.16 -17.24
C GLY A 142 -26.35 20.46 -15.74
N GLN A 143 -27.44 20.23 -14.98
CA GLN A 143 -27.47 20.40 -13.53
C GLN A 143 -27.03 19.12 -12.81
N THR A 144 -26.36 19.26 -11.67
CA THR A 144 -25.99 18.12 -10.80
C THR A 144 -27.13 17.75 -9.85
N LEU A 145 -27.11 16.54 -9.29
CA LEU A 145 -28.15 16.12 -8.34
C LEU A 145 -28.21 17.01 -7.10
N ALA A 146 -27.06 17.54 -6.66
CA ALA A 146 -26.98 18.50 -5.58
C ALA A 146 -27.69 19.81 -5.91
N GLN A 147 -27.63 20.28 -7.15
CA GLN A 147 -28.33 21.50 -7.58
C GLN A 147 -29.84 21.26 -7.72
N MET A 148 -30.24 20.06 -8.13
CA MET A 148 -31.65 19.71 -8.33
C MET A 148 -32.39 19.41 -7.02
N HIS A 149 -31.70 18.89 -5.99
CA HIS A 149 -32.31 18.43 -4.75
C HIS A 149 -31.57 18.93 -3.50
N PRO A 150 -32.18 19.80 -2.66
CA PRO A 150 -31.54 20.37 -1.46
C PRO A 150 -31.03 19.33 -0.45
N ALA A 151 -31.74 18.21 -0.28
CA ALA A 151 -31.31 17.12 0.59
C ALA A 151 -30.00 16.46 0.11
N LEU A 152 -29.85 16.32 -1.21
CA LEU A 152 -28.63 15.78 -1.82
C LEU A 152 -27.47 16.78 -1.74
N LYS A 153 -27.72 18.09 -1.79
CA LYS A 153 -26.71 19.10 -1.49
C LYS A 153 -26.17 18.99 -0.07
N THR A 154 -27.08 18.85 0.90
CA THR A 154 -26.69 18.67 2.31
C THR A 154 -25.87 17.39 2.50
N LEU A 155 -26.27 16.29 1.87
CA LEU A 155 -25.52 15.04 1.88
C LEU A 155 -24.14 15.21 1.24
N TYR A 156 -24.05 15.88 0.08
CA TYR A 156 -22.78 16.17 -0.60
C TYR A 156 -21.80 16.94 0.29
N ASP A 157 -22.29 17.96 1.01
CA ASP A 157 -21.47 18.77 1.91
C ASP A 157 -21.06 17.96 3.15
N PHE A 158 -21.96 17.14 3.72
CA PHE A 158 -21.65 16.24 4.83
C PHE A 158 -20.58 15.20 4.47
N LEU A 159 -20.67 14.58 3.29
CA LEU A 159 -19.70 13.58 2.84
C LEU A 159 -18.29 14.17 2.67
N TRP A 160 -18.16 15.47 2.42
CA TRP A 160 -16.86 16.13 2.38
C TRP A 160 -16.13 16.08 3.72
N LEU A 161 -16.84 16.21 4.85
CA LEU A 161 -16.23 16.15 6.18
C LEU A 161 -15.42 14.85 6.39
N ILE A 162 -15.97 13.72 5.92
CA ILE A 162 -15.31 12.40 6.03
C ILE A 162 -14.13 12.32 5.06
N GLY A 163 -14.32 12.81 3.83
CA GLY A 163 -13.25 12.86 2.82
C GLY A 163 -12.07 13.72 3.28
N GLU A 164 -12.35 14.90 3.83
CA GLU A 164 -11.36 15.80 4.40
C GLU A 164 -10.57 15.11 5.52
N ALA A 165 -11.24 14.46 6.48
CA ALA A 165 -10.57 13.72 7.55
C ALA A 165 -9.58 12.65 7.03
N ILE A 166 -9.86 12.01 5.90
CA ILE A 166 -9.02 10.95 5.34
C ILE A 166 -7.88 11.52 4.49
N PHE A 167 -8.20 12.43 3.57
CA PHE A 167 -7.23 12.91 2.58
C PHE A 167 -6.43 14.09 3.07
N PHE A 168 -7.05 15.08 3.72
CA PHE A 168 -6.34 16.25 4.25
C PHE A 168 -5.31 15.84 5.31
N TYR A 169 -5.71 14.93 6.22
CA TYR A 169 -4.89 14.39 7.29
C TYR A 169 -4.12 13.11 6.91
N LEU A 170 -4.06 12.77 5.62
CA LEU A 170 -3.27 11.64 5.13
C LEU A 170 -1.82 11.61 5.65
N PRO A 171 -1.11 12.76 5.78
CA PRO A 171 0.21 12.80 6.41
C PRO A 171 0.28 12.19 7.81
N VAL A 172 -0.80 12.26 8.60
CA VAL A 172 -0.89 11.69 9.96
C VAL A 172 -0.77 10.18 9.91
N GLY A 173 -1.57 9.53 9.06
CA GLY A 173 -1.51 8.08 8.87
C GLY A 173 -0.15 7.62 8.34
N ILE A 174 0.42 8.35 7.39
CA ILE A 174 1.73 8.03 6.80
C ILE A 174 2.84 8.13 7.84
N CYS A 175 2.90 9.21 8.62
CA CYS A 175 3.94 9.38 9.64
C CYS A 175 3.83 8.31 10.73
N TRP A 176 2.60 8.02 11.20
CA TRP A 176 2.34 6.92 12.14
C TRP A 176 2.87 5.58 11.60
N SER A 177 2.49 5.23 10.37
CA SER A 177 2.84 3.95 9.77
C SER A 177 4.34 3.84 9.50
N ALA A 178 4.98 4.92 9.02
CA ALA A 178 6.41 4.99 8.77
C ALA A 178 7.22 4.84 10.07
N VAL A 179 6.86 5.57 11.14
CA VAL A 179 7.54 5.47 12.45
C VAL A 179 7.35 4.07 13.04
N LYS A 180 6.14 3.52 12.98
CA LYS A 180 5.86 2.15 13.40
C LYS A 180 6.71 1.14 12.62
N LYS A 181 6.84 1.33 11.30
CA LYS A 181 7.63 0.46 10.44
C LYS A 181 9.13 0.49 10.78
N MET A 182 9.63 1.64 11.21
CA MET A 182 11.02 1.83 11.65
C MET A 182 11.30 1.28 13.06
N GLY A 183 10.26 0.84 13.80
CA GLY A 183 10.40 0.43 15.20
C GLY A 183 10.46 1.60 16.20
N GLY A 184 10.06 2.79 15.75
CA GLY A 184 9.88 3.96 16.62
C GLY A 184 8.55 3.92 17.38
N THR A 185 8.29 4.96 18.18
CA THR A 185 7.07 5.08 18.99
C THR A 185 5.93 5.66 18.14
N PRO A 186 4.86 4.91 17.82
CA PRO A 186 3.89 5.32 16.81
C PRO A 186 3.15 6.63 17.11
N ILE A 187 2.94 6.96 18.40
CA ILE A 187 2.30 8.21 18.80
C ILE A 187 3.11 9.45 18.38
N LEU A 188 4.45 9.37 18.36
CA LEU A 188 5.29 10.47 17.89
C LEU A 188 5.11 10.69 16.39
N GLY A 189 4.89 9.62 15.62
CA GLY A 189 4.53 9.71 14.21
C GLY A 189 3.19 10.42 14.00
N ILE A 190 2.18 10.14 14.83
CA ILE A 190 0.90 10.87 14.79
C ILE A 190 1.12 12.35 15.07
N VAL A 191 1.85 12.69 16.14
CA VAL A 191 2.12 14.08 16.52
C VAL A 191 2.88 14.83 15.42
N LEU A 192 3.89 14.21 14.81
CA LEU A 192 4.59 14.78 13.66
C LEU A 192 3.62 15.05 12.51
N GLY A 193 2.81 14.06 12.13
CA GLY A 193 1.88 14.23 11.02
C GLY A 193 0.81 15.29 11.28
N VAL A 194 0.29 15.42 12.51
CA VAL A 194 -0.62 16.51 12.90
C VAL A 194 0.08 17.86 12.81
N THR A 195 1.35 17.92 13.18
CA THR A 195 2.18 19.13 13.05
C THR A 195 2.28 19.56 11.58
N LEU A 196 2.51 18.61 10.66
CA LEU A 196 2.64 18.88 9.23
C LEU A 196 1.35 19.42 8.58
N VAL A 197 0.19 19.21 9.18
CA VAL A 197 -1.11 19.68 8.68
C VAL A 197 -1.77 20.70 9.60
N SER A 198 -1.00 21.24 10.56
CA SER A 198 -1.48 22.18 11.57
C SER A 198 -2.10 23.43 10.93
N PRO A 199 -3.21 23.95 11.49
CA PRO A 199 -3.81 25.20 11.02
C PRO A 199 -2.93 26.44 11.28
N GLN A 200 -1.83 26.30 12.04
CA GLN A 200 -0.80 27.35 12.16
C GLN A 200 0.02 27.50 10.88
N LEU A 201 -0.06 26.54 9.96
CA LEU A 201 0.61 26.55 8.69
C LEU A 201 -0.38 26.96 7.60
N MET A 202 0.11 27.71 6.61
CA MET A 202 -0.64 27.98 5.40
C MET A 202 -1.00 26.65 4.74
N ASN A 203 -2.28 26.49 4.41
CA ASN A 203 -2.75 25.30 3.72
C ASN A 203 -2.04 25.15 2.37
N ALA A 204 -1.53 23.95 2.08
CA ALA A 204 -0.86 23.62 0.82
C ALA A 204 -1.70 23.94 -0.43
N TYR A 205 -3.04 23.92 -0.35
CA TYR A 205 -3.91 24.28 -1.48
C TYR A 205 -3.86 25.77 -1.85
N LEU A 206 -3.33 26.63 -0.98
CA LEU A 206 -3.19 28.08 -1.20
C LEU A 206 -1.84 28.45 -1.84
N LEU A 207 -0.95 27.47 -2.05
CA LEU A 207 0.32 27.67 -2.76
C LEU A 207 0.07 28.26 -4.15
N GLY A 208 0.83 29.30 -4.49
CA GLY A 208 0.68 30.03 -5.75
C GLY A 208 -0.47 31.04 -5.79
N GLN A 209 -1.36 31.04 -4.80
CA GLN A 209 -2.41 32.05 -4.61
C GLN A 209 -2.06 33.02 -3.49
N GLN A 210 -1.38 32.55 -2.45
CA GLN A 210 -0.95 33.33 -1.30
C GLN A 210 0.55 33.12 -1.04
N THR A 211 1.22 34.18 -0.61
CA THR A 211 2.60 34.10 -0.15
C THR A 211 2.62 33.58 1.30
N PRO A 212 3.32 32.48 1.59
CA PRO A 212 3.37 31.93 2.94
C PRO A 212 4.14 32.85 3.88
N ASP A 213 3.62 32.99 5.10
CA ASP A 213 4.39 33.54 6.21
C ASP A 213 5.64 32.69 6.48
N VAL A 214 6.66 33.31 7.08
CA VAL A 214 7.92 32.63 7.42
C VAL A 214 8.20 32.66 8.91
N TRP A 215 8.84 31.61 9.44
CA TRP A 215 9.62 31.72 10.67
C TRP A 215 10.99 32.30 10.31
N ASN A 216 11.31 33.47 10.84
CA ASN A 216 12.58 34.15 10.60
C ASN A 216 13.52 33.94 11.80
N PHE A 217 14.64 33.25 11.58
CA PHE A 217 15.68 32.98 12.59
C PHE A 217 16.89 33.93 12.45
N GLY A 218 16.72 35.05 11.76
CA GLY A 218 17.74 36.05 11.48
C GLY A 218 18.63 35.67 10.29
N VAL A 219 19.31 34.52 10.38
CA VAL A 219 20.25 34.03 9.35
C VAL A 219 19.60 33.18 8.26
N PHE A 220 18.45 32.56 8.55
CA PHE A 220 17.65 31.81 7.59
C PHE A 220 16.17 31.92 7.95
N SER A 221 15.31 31.64 6.98
CA SER A 221 13.86 31.61 7.14
C SER A 221 13.29 30.27 6.67
N ILE A 222 12.21 29.83 7.32
CA ILE A 222 11.47 28.62 6.96
C ILE A 222 10.03 29.03 6.65
N GLU A 223 9.51 28.64 5.49
CA GLU A 223 8.13 28.91 5.10
C GLU A 223 7.15 28.09 5.96
N LYS A 224 6.11 28.74 6.47
CA LYS A 224 5.04 28.12 7.27
C LYS A 224 4.02 27.46 6.36
N ILE A 225 4.44 26.45 5.62
CA ILE A 225 3.56 25.75 4.67
C ILE A 225 3.23 24.38 5.22
N GLY A 226 1.95 24.04 5.19
CA GLY A 226 1.48 22.71 5.53
C GLY A 226 1.75 21.71 4.41
N TYR A 227 1.55 20.44 4.75
CA TYR A 227 1.71 19.31 3.85
C TYR A 227 0.41 18.52 3.77
N GLN A 228 -0.74 19.20 3.92
CA GLN A 228 -2.08 18.62 3.76
C GLN A 228 -2.09 17.76 2.50
N ALA A 229 -2.63 16.53 2.59
CA ALA A 229 -2.67 15.52 1.51
C ALA A 229 -1.32 15.15 0.82
N GLN A 230 -0.16 15.70 1.21
CA GLN A 230 1.14 15.42 0.60
C GLN A 230 1.76 14.12 1.15
N VAL A 231 1.95 13.14 0.27
CA VAL A 231 2.45 11.80 0.64
C VAL A 231 3.97 11.78 0.81
N ILE A 232 4.71 12.29 -0.17
CA ILE A 232 6.18 12.16 -0.21
C ILE A 232 6.84 12.93 0.95
N PRO A 233 6.54 14.23 1.18
CA PRO A 233 7.00 14.96 2.37
C PRO A 233 6.71 14.23 3.69
N ALA A 234 5.47 13.77 3.88
CA ALA A 234 5.06 13.10 5.10
C ALA A 234 5.81 11.78 5.32
N LEU A 235 6.00 10.99 4.26
CA LEU A 235 6.75 9.74 4.31
C LEU A 235 8.20 9.99 4.72
N LEU A 236 8.88 10.93 4.05
CA LEU A 236 10.27 11.26 4.36
C LEU A 236 10.43 11.80 5.78
N ALA A 237 9.50 12.63 6.24
CA ALA A 237 9.49 13.16 7.60
C ALA A 237 9.27 12.04 8.64
N GLY A 238 8.30 11.14 8.41
CA GLY A 238 8.04 9.99 9.27
C GLY A 238 9.24 9.02 9.35
N LEU A 239 9.90 8.76 8.21
CA LEU A 239 11.12 7.95 8.17
C LEU A 239 12.28 8.63 8.91
N ALA A 240 12.44 9.94 8.76
CA ALA A 240 13.44 10.71 9.49
C ALA A 240 13.21 10.66 11.00
N LEU A 241 11.97 10.86 11.47
CA LEU A 241 11.63 10.73 12.89
C LEU A 241 11.92 9.33 13.40
N GLY A 242 11.45 8.29 12.71
CA GLY A 242 11.71 6.90 13.10
C GLY A 242 13.21 6.58 13.17
N PHE A 243 14.00 7.11 12.23
CA PHE A 243 15.45 6.97 12.25
C PHE A 243 16.10 7.72 13.43
N ILE A 244 15.77 9.00 13.63
CA ILE A 244 16.32 9.83 14.70
C ILE A 244 16.00 9.21 16.06
N GLU A 245 14.73 8.87 16.27
CA GLU A 245 14.26 8.31 17.53
C GLU A 245 14.98 7.00 17.84
N THR A 246 14.97 6.03 16.92
CA THR A 246 15.60 4.71 17.15
C THR A 246 17.11 4.78 17.33
N ARG A 247 17.77 5.80 16.77
CA ARG A 247 19.20 6.06 17.02
C ARG A 247 19.42 6.70 18.39
N LEU A 248 18.63 7.69 18.77
CA LEU A 248 18.70 8.30 20.10
C LEU A 248 18.46 7.25 21.21
N LYS A 249 17.53 6.30 21.00
CA LYS A 249 17.31 5.17 21.94
C LYS A 249 18.57 4.35 22.23
N ARG A 250 19.54 4.30 21.32
CA ARG A 250 20.80 3.56 21.50
C ARG A 250 21.89 4.37 22.19
N ILE A 251 21.74 5.70 22.20
CA ILE A 251 22.76 6.63 22.70
C ILE A 251 22.38 7.14 24.09
N VAL A 252 21.10 7.37 24.34
CA VAL A 252 20.58 7.94 25.58
C VAL A 252 20.49 6.84 26.65
N PRO A 253 21.01 7.06 27.87
CA PRO A 253 20.87 6.13 28.99
C PRO A 253 19.41 5.88 29.37
N ASP A 254 19.09 4.66 29.83
CA ASP A 254 17.71 4.22 30.11
C ASP A 254 16.92 5.14 31.05
N TYR A 255 17.59 5.74 32.05
CA TYR A 255 16.94 6.64 33.01
C TYR A 255 16.52 8.00 32.42
N LEU A 256 17.09 8.41 31.27
CA LEU A 256 16.70 9.63 30.55
C LEU A 256 15.77 9.36 29.36
N TYR A 257 15.59 8.08 29.01
CA TYR A 257 14.90 7.65 27.81
C TYR A 257 13.51 8.28 27.66
N LEU A 258 12.70 8.28 28.72
CA LEU A 258 11.31 8.72 28.69
C LEU A 258 11.14 10.22 28.42
N VAL A 259 12.17 11.02 28.68
CA VAL A 259 12.13 12.47 28.51
C VAL A 259 12.93 12.90 27.28
N VAL A 260 14.19 12.49 27.19
CA VAL A 260 15.12 13.03 26.19
C VAL A 260 14.82 12.49 24.79
N VAL A 261 14.58 11.18 24.65
CA VAL A 261 14.37 10.57 23.32
C VAL A 261 13.14 11.16 22.61
N PRO A 262 11.92 11.15 23.19
CA PRO A 262 10.74 11.65 22.47
C PRO A 262 10.81 13.15 22.21
N VAL A 263 11.31 13.96 23.16
CA VAL A 263 11.40 15.42 23.00
C VAL A 263 12.41 15.81 21.93
N CYS A 264 13.65 15.31 22.01
CA CYS A 264 14.70 15.67 21.06
C CYS A 264 14.42 15.13 19.66
N SER A 265 13.90 13.89 19.55
CA SER A 265 13.57 13.31 18.25
C SER A 265 12.46 14.08 17.55
N LEU A 266 11.42 14.48 18.27
CA LEU A 266 10.30 15.21 17.70
C LEU A 266 10.70 16.64 17.30
N ILE A 267 11.40 17.38 18.16
CA ILE A 267 11.89 18.73 17.85
C ILE A 267 12.77 18.71 16.60
N LEU A 268 13.74 17.78 16.55
CA LEU A 268 14.64 17.66 15.42
C LEU A 268 13.89 17.25 14.15
N ALA A 269 12.97 16.29 14.24
CA ALA A 269 12.20 15.83 13.08
C ALA A 269 11.28 16.93 12.53
N VAL A 270 10.59 17.69 13.39
CA VAL A 270 9.72 18.80 12.96
C VAL A 270 10.54 19.91 12.30
N PHE A 271 11.69 20.26 12.88
CA PHE A 271 12.61 21.22 12.27
C PHE A 271 13.07 20.75 10.89
N LEU A 272 13.59 19.52 10.79
CA LEU A 272 14.05 18.95 9.52
C LEU A 272 12.92 18.83 8.50
N ALA A 273 11.71 18.50 8.95
CA ALA A 273 10.53 18.40 8.11
C ALA A 273 10.21 19.71 7.39
N HIS A 274 10.21 20.84 8.09
CA HIS A 274 9.86 22.12 7.48
C HIS A 274 11.06 22.79 6.80
N ALA A 275 12.27 22.65 7.36
CA ALA A 275 13.46 23.31 6.83
C ALA A 275 13.98 22.68 5.52
N PHE A 276 13.94 21.35 5.42
CA PHE A 276 14.63 20.62 4.35
C PHE A 276 13.77 19.55 3.69
N ILE A 277 13.26 18.60 4.48
CA ILE A 277 12.64 17.38 3.97
C ILE A 277 11.34 17.71 3.22
N GLY A 278 10.54 18.62 3.74
CA GLY A 278 9.27 19.00 3.18
C GLY A 278 9.41 19.72 1.85
N PRO A 279 10.18 20.83 1.75
CA PRO A 279 10.46 21.49 0.48
C PRO A 279 11.08 20.53 -0.56
N PHE A 280 12.04 19.70 -0.14
CA PHE A 280 12.66 18.70 -1.01
C PHE A 280 11.66 17.63 -1.48
N GLY A 281 10.86 17.09 -0.57
CA GLY A 281 9.84 16.10 -0.88
C GLY A 281 8.76 16.64 -1.80
N ARG A 282 8.42 17.93 -1.67
CA ARG A 282 7.50 18.62 -2.57
C ARG A 282 8.09 18.76 -3.97
N MET A 283 9.35 19.19 -4.09
CA MET A 283 10.05 19.27 -5.37
C MET A 283 10.10 17.90 -6.08
N ILE A 284 10.33 16.81 -5.34
CA ILE A 284 10.22 15.45 -5.89
C ILE A 284 8.79 15.18 -6.39
N GLY A 285 7.79 15.48 -5.56
CA GLY A 285 6.39 15.29 -5.90
C GLY A 285 5.98 16.06 -7.16
N ASP A 286 6.38 17.31 -7.28
CA ASP A 286 6.09 18.17 -8.44
C ASP A 286 6.80 17.66 -9.69
N GLY A 287 8.05 17.19 -9.58
CA GLY A 287 8.78 16.56 -10.67
C GLY A 287 8.11 15.26 -11.16
N VAL A 288 7.66 14.42 -10.22
CA VAL A 288 6.89 13.21 -10.54
C VAL A 288 5.59 13.58 -11.23
N ALA A 289 4.85 14.56 -10.70
CA ALA A 289 3.59 15.00 -11.26
C ALA A 289 3.77 15.56 -12.69
N PHE A 290 4.82 16.35 -12.91
CA PHE A 290 5.18 16.86 -14.23
C PHE A 290 5.47 15.73 -15.21
N ALA A 291 6.29 14.74 -14.84
CA ALA A 291 6.64 13.63 -15.72
C ALA A 291 5.41 12.81 -16.11
N VAL A 292 4.55 12.48 -15.14
CA VAL A 292 3.31 11.73 -15.39
C VAL A 292 2.34 12.54 -16.25
N ARG A 293 2.14 13.84 -15.95
CA ARG A 293 1.31 14.72 -16.76
C ARG A 293 1.80 14.79 -18.20
N TYR A 294 3.11 14.97 -18.40
CA TYR A 294 3.70 15.04 -19.74
C TYR A 294 3.50 13.74 -20.52
N LEU A 295 3.69 12.59 -19.85
CA LEU A 295 3.57 11.27 -20.45
C LEU A 295 2.11 10.85 -20.71
N MET A 296 1.16 11.31 -19.89
CA MET A 296 -0.23 10.85 -19.94
C MET A 296 -1.23 11.85 -20.53
N THR A 297 -0.91 13.14 -20.53
CA THR A 297 -1.80 14.21 -21.04
C THR A 297 -1.12 15.15 -22.03
N GLY A 298 0.20 15.06 -22.17
CA GLY A 298 0.97 15.84 -23.13
C GLY A 298 1.04 15.20 -24.52
N SER A 299 1.99 15.65 -25.34
CA SER A 299 2.17 15.18 -26.72
C SER A 299 2.46 13.68 -26.86
N PHE A 300 2.96 13.05 -25.80
CA PHE A 300 3.24 11.60 -25.74
C PHE A 300 2.11 10.77 -25.14
N ALA A 301 0.97 11.39 -24.80
CA ALA A 301 -0.17 10.74 -24.14
C ALA A 301 -0.55 9.37 -24.72
N PRO A 302 -0.65 9.17 -26.05
CA PRO A 302 -1.02 7.86 -26.61
C PRO A 302 0.00 6.77 -26.27
N ILE A 303 1.29 7.08 -26.36
CA ILE A 303 2.38 6.13 -26.09
C ILE A 303 2.50 5.88 -24.59
N GLY A 304 2.45 6.95 -23.79
CA GLY A 304 2.57 6.87 -22.34
C GLY A 304 1.42 6.13 -21.68
N ALA A 305 0.18 6.41 -22.08
CA ALA A 305 -1.01 5.70 -21.59
C ALA A 305 -1.01 4.23 -22.04
N ALA A 306 -0.62 3.93 -23.28
CA ALA A 306 -0.52 2.56 -23.77
C ALA A 306 0.55 1.76 -23.00
N LEU A 307 1.74 2.34 -22.79
CA LEU A 307 2.82 1.70 -22.05
C LEU A 307 2.45 1.47 -20.59
N PHE A 308 1.87 2.48 -19.93
CA PHE A 308 1.42 2.36 -18.54
C PHE A 308 0.32 1.29 -18.42
N GLY A 309 -0.70 1.32 -19.29
CA GLY A 309 -1.78 0.32 -19.30
C GLY A 309 -1.26 -1.11 -19.51
N PHE A 310 -0.27 -1.28 -20.40
CA PHE A 310 0.37 -2.57 -20.64
C PHE A 310 1.18 -3.07 -19.44
N LEU A 311 1.95 -2.19 -18.79
CA LEU A 311 2.81 -2.54 -17.65
C LEU A 311 2.05 -2.69 -16.34
N TYR A 312 0.83 -2.16 -16.23
CA TYR A 312 0.06 -2.18 -14.98
C TYR A 312 -0.20 -3.60 -14.47
N ALA A 313 -0.68 -4.53 -15.30
CA ALA A 313 -0.97 -5.90 -14.86
C ALA A 313 0.28 -6.65 -14.32
N PRO A 314 1.45 -6.60 -14.98
CA PRO A 314 2.71 -7.07 -14.38
C PRO A 314 3.08 -6.40 -13.04
N LEU A 315 2.84 -5.09 -12.90
CA LEU A 315 3.06 -4.36 -11.64
C LEU A 315 2.08 -4.81 -10.53
N VAL A 316 0.88 -5.26 -10.91
CA VAL A 316 -0.09 -5.84 -9.97
C VAL A 316 0.42 -7.17 -9.40
N ILE A 317 0.93 -8.06 -10.27
CA ILE A 317 1.48 -9.37 -9.87
C ILE A 317 2.61 -9.21 -8.85
N THR A 318 3.50 -8.25 -9.10
CA THR A 318 4.67 -7.98 -8.25
C THR A 318 4.33 -7.16 -7.00
N GLY A 319 3.11 -6.64 -6.87
CA GLY A 319 2.69 -5.78 -5.76
C GLY A 319 3.23 -4.34 -5.83
N VAL A 320 4.09 -4.04 -6.80
CA VAL A 320 4.74 -2.72 -6.98
C VAL A 320 3.72 -1.66 -7.37
N HIS A 321 2.60 -2.01 -7.99
CA HIS A 321 1.51 -1.07 -8.29
C HIS A 321 1.05 -0.24 -7.07
N GLN A 322 1.19 -0.73 -5.84
CA GLN A 322 0.85 0.05 -4.65
C GLN A 322 1.71 1.32 -4.50
N THR A 323 2.88 1.39 -5.14
CA THR A 323 3.69 2.62 -5.18
C THR A 323 3.08 3.70 -6.06
N THR A 324 2.21 3.36 -7.02
CA THR A 324 1.51 4.36 -7.84
C THR A 324 0.54 5.18 -7.01
N LEU A 325 0.06 4.65 -5.89
CA LEU A 325 -0.83 5.38 -4.99
C LEU A 325 -0.18 6.67 -4.47
N ALA A 326 1.12 6.65 -4.15
CA ALA A 326 1.83 7.86 -3.73
C ALA A 326 1.92 8.92 -4.84
N ILE A 327 2.09 8.45 -6.09
CA ILE A 327 2.11 9.29 -7.29
C ILE A 327 0.71 9.88 -7.54
N ASP A 328 -0.32 9.04 -7.48
CA ASP A 328 -1.71 9.43 -7.68
C ASP A 328 -2.16 10.46 -6.67
N MET A 329 -1.80 10.29 -5.39
CA MET A 329 -2.11 11.28 -4.37
C MET A 329 -1.43 12.62 -4.68
N GLN A 330 -0.16 12.62 -5.06
CA GLN A 330 0.53 13.85 -5.47
C GLN A 330 -0.12 14.51 -6.70
N MET A 331 -0.60 13.71 -7.65
CA MET A 331 -1.31 14.19 -8.84
C MET A 331 -2.67 14.81 -8.49
N VAL A 332 -3.43 14.15 -7.62
CA VAL A 332 -4.71 14.67 -7.10
C VAL A 332 -4.51 16.03 -6.46
N GLN A 333 -3.41 16.24 -5.74
CA GLN A 333 -3.13 17.55 -5.14
C GLN A 333 -2.70 18.61 -6.13
N SER A 334 -1.79 18.28 -7.05
CA SER A 334 -1.21 19.26 -7.97
C SER A 334 -2.14 19.62 -9.13
N MET A 335 -3.04 18.70 -9.52
CA MET A 335 -3.91 18.86 -10.69
C MET A 335 -5.41 18.72 -10.38
N GLY A 336 -5.80 18.41 -9.14
CA GLY A 336 -7.19 18.14 -8.76
C GLY A 336 -7.68 16.73 -9.13
N GLY A 337 -6.84 15.88 -9.73
CA GLY A 337 -7.17 14.52 -10.13
C GLY A 337 -5.97 13.75 -10.69
N THR A 338 -6.17 12.47 -11.02
CA THR A 338 -5.14 11.62 -11.66
C THR A 338 -5.67 10.96 -12.94
N PRO A 339 -4.95 11.03 -14.07
CA PRO A 339 -5.31 10.33 -15.31
C PRO A 339 -5.05 8.81 -15.23
N VAL A 340 -4.37 8.36 -14.18
CA VAL A 340 -3.99 6.95 -13.96
C VAL A 340 -5.18 6.09 -13.55
N TRP A 341 -6.06 6.59 -12.68
CA TRP A 341 -7.16 5.79 -12.13
C TRP A 341 -8.16 5.27 -13.18
N PRO A 342 -8.58 6.05 -14.19
CA PRO A 342 -9.38 5.52 -15.29
C PRO A 342 -8.71 4.36 -16.03
N LEU A 343 -7.40 4.45 -16.27
CA LEU A 343 -6.64 3.37 -16.92
C LEU A 343 -6.57 2.12 -16.04
N ILE A 344 -6.38 2.28 -14.73
CA ILE A 344 -6.41 1.18 -13.76
C ILE A 344 -7.78 0.52 -13.75
N ALA A 345 -8.86 1.31 -13.70
CA ALA A 345 -10.23 0.81 -13.71
C ALA A 345 -10.51 -0.01 -14.98
N LEU A 346 -10.14 0.50 -16.15
CA LEU A 346 -10.26 -0.21 -17.42
C LEU A 346 -9.41 -1.49 -17.46
N SER A 347 -8.19 -1.46 -16.91
CA SER A 347 -7.34 -2.65 -16.80
C SER A 347 -7.99 -3.73 -15.93
N ASN A 348 -8.58 -3.36 -14.79
CA ASN A 348 -9.27 -4.29 -13.90
C ASN A 348 -10.52 -4.88 -14.57
N ILE A 349 -11.31 -4.06 -15.27
CA ILE A 349 -12.48 -4.52 -16.04
C ILE A 349 -12.06 -5.49 -17.15
N ALA A 350 -10.96 -5.19 -17.85
CA ALA A 350 -10.42 -6.06 -18.90
C ALA A 350 -9.96 -7.41 -18.32
N GLN A 351 -9.28 -7.40 -17.17
CA GLN A 351 -8.88 -8.63 -16.48
C GLN A 351 -10.10 -9.44 -16.04
N ALA A 352 -11.11 -8.82 -15.42
CA ALA A 352 -12.34 -9.49 -15.02
C ALA A 352 -13.06 -10.10 -16.24
N SER A 353 -13.17 -9.34 -17.33
CA SER A 353 -13.78 -9.80 -18.59
C SER A 353 -13.02 -10.99 -19.20
N ALA A 354 -11.69 -10.99 -19.13
CA ALA A 354 -10.87 -12.12 -19.59
C ALA A 354 -11.13 -13.38 -18.75
N VAL A 355 -11.29 -13.24 -17.43
CA VAL A 355 -11.65 -14.37 -16.55
C VAL A 355 -13.05 -14.89 -16.86
N VAL A 356 -14.02 -14.02 -17.12
CA VAL A 356 -15.36 -14.42 -17.61
C VAL A 356 -15.24 -15.18 -18.93
N GLY A 357 -14.40 -14.73 -19.85
CA GLY A 357 -14.10 -15.45 -21.09
C GLY A 357 -13.58 -16.87 -20.86
N ILE A 358 -12.67 -17.06 -19.88
CA ILE A 358 -12.17 -18.37 -19.47
C ILE A 358 -13.29 -19.23 -18.88
N ILE A 359 -14.17 -18.68 -18.04
CA ILE A 359 -15.30 -19.42 -17.44
C ILE A 359 -16.22 -20.00 -18.53
N ILE A 360 -16.47 -19.22 -19.59
CA ILE A 360 -17.32 -19.62 -20.71
C ILE A 360 -16.60 -20.64 -21.61
N SER A 361 -15.31 -20.43 -21.89
CA SER A 361 -14.54 -21.23 -22.86
C SER A 361 -14.01 -22.55 -22.29
N SER A 362 -13.65 -22.57 -21.01
CA SER A 362 -12.97 -23.72 -20.40
C SER A 362 -13.90 -24.91 -20.16
N ARG A 363 -13.39 -26.10 -20.51
CA ARG A 363 -14.05 -27.39 -20.29
C ARG A 363 -13.48 -28.15 -19.08
N LYS A 364 -12.52 -27.59 -18.34
CA LYS A 364 -11.91 -28.25 -17.18
C LYS A 364 -12.75 -28.07 -15.92
N HIS A 365 -13.09 -29.18 -15.27
CA HIS A 365 -13.98 -29.18 -14.10
C HIS A 365 -13.41 -28.39 -12.90
N ASN A 366 -12.09 -28.44 -12.70
CA ASN A 366 -11.41 -27.79 -11.56
C ASN A 366 -11.12 -26.29 -11.78
N GLU A 367 -11.14 -25.79 -13.02
CA GLU A 367 -10.84 -24.38 -13.30
C GLU A 367 -11.96 -23.45 -12.82
N ARG A 368 -13.21 -23.89 -12.88
CA ARG A 368 -14.37 -23.07 -12.45
C ARG A 368 -14.30 -22.70 -10.97
N GLU A 369 -13.72 -23.54 -10.13
CA GLU A 369 -13.54 -23.27 -8.70
C GLU A 369 -12.53 -22.14 -8.41
N ILE A 370 -11.71 -21.76 -9.40
CA ILE A 370 -10.74 -20.67 -9.30
C ILE A 370 -11.23 -19.44 -10.05
N SER A 371 -11.75 -19.64 -11.27
CA SER A 371 -12.11 -18.55 -12.16
C SER A 371 -13.37 -17.80 -11.70
N VAL A 372 -14.38 -18.49 -11.15
CA VAL A 372 -15.64 -17.85 -10.71
C VAL A 372 -15.43 -16.90 -9.53
N PRO A 373 -14.64 -17.23 -8.49
CA PRO A 373 -14.30 -16.27 -7.44
C PRO A 373 -13.30 -15.18 -7.84
N ALA A 374 -12.61 -15.33 -8.98
CA ALA A 374 -11.60 -14.39 -9.45
C ALA A 374 -12.15 -13.31 -10.39
N ALA A 375 -13.25 -13.59 -11.10
CA ALA A 375 -14.05 -12.62 -11.85
C ALA A 375 -14.90 -11.80 -10.89
#